data_AF-A0A7Y6K9V2-F1
#
_entry.id   AF-A0A7Y6K9V2-F1
#
_cell.length_a   1.000
_cell.length_b   1.000
_cell.length_c   1.000
_cell.angle_alpha   90.00
_cell.angle_beta   90.00
_cell.angle_gamma   90.00
#
_symmetry.space_group_name_H-M   'P 1'
#
loop_
_entity.id
_entity.type
_entity.pdbx_description
1 polymer ?
#
loop_
_entity_poly.entity_id
_entity_poly.type
_entity_poly.pdbx_seq_one_letter_code
_entity_poly.pdbx_strand_id
1 'polypeptide(L)'
;MDRISGHTFFKRFLQRDSTVIDLGANSGTFCRLMSQKCECICYEVERNPDRFARLDGMARVKPSNLAIADRAGTMSFFVAANREASSFVRTSESNHEIQVAAVRLDVFTQQ
;
A
#
# COMPACT_ATOMS: atom_id res chain seq x y z
N MET A 1 -10.58 -13.48 -16.68
CA MET A 1 -10.27 -12.95 -15.34
C MET A 1 -8.83 -13.31 -15.06
N ASP A 2 -8.09 -12.41 -14.42
CA ASP A 2 -6.71 -12.63 -14.01
C ASP A 2 -6.60 -12.56 -12.49
N ARG A 3 -5.53 -13.17 -11.95
CA ARG A 3 -5.28 -13.21 -10.51
C ARG A 3 -3.84 -12.82 -10.19
N ILE A 4 -3.65 -11.87 -9.29
CA ILE A 4 -2.35 -11.40 -8.80
C ILE A 4 -2.42 -11.21 -7.28
N SER A 5 -1.51 -11.84 -6.54
CA SER A 5 -1.36 -11.67 -5.09
C SER A 5 -2.69 -11.74 -4.31
N GLY A 6 -3.51 -12.78 -4.57
CA GLY A 6 -4.81 -12.96 -3.93
C GLY A 6 -5.98 -12.16 -4.53
N HIS A 7 -5.71 -11.18 -5.40
CA HIS A 7 -6.71 -10.32 -6.02
C HIS A 7 -7.17 -10.86 -7.36
N THR A 8 -8.47 -10.82 -7.64
CA THR A 8 -9.07 -11.21 -8.92
C THR A 8 -9.63 -9.99 -9.62
N PHE A 9 -9.30 -9.79 -10.90
CA PHE A 9 -9.74 -8.63 -11.68
C PHE A 9 -9.91 -8.96 -13.16
N PHE A 10 -10.50 -8.03 -13.90
CA PHE A 10 -10.66 -8.14 -15.35
C PHE A 10 -9.56 -7.33 -16.05
N LYS A 11 -8.54 -8.02 -16.57
CA LYS A 11 -7.41 -7.38 -17.28
C LYS A 11 -7.81 -6.51 -18.46
N ARG A 12 -8.96 -6.76 -19.11
CA ARG A 12 -9.46 -5.94 -20.23
C ARG A 12 -9.71 -4.46 -19.88
N PHE A 13 -9.84 -4.12 -18.60
CA PHE A 13 -10.03 -2.75 -18.14
C PHE A 13 -8.71 -2.06 -17.76
N LEU A 14 -7.59 -2.77 -17.85
CA LEU A 14 -6.27 -2.23 -17.56
C LEU A 14 -5.54 -1.95 -18.87
N GLN A 15 -4.96 -0.76 -18.94
CA GLN A 15 -4.04 -0.33 -19.96
C GLN A 15 -2.67 -0.06 -19.33
N ARG A 16 -1.65 0.07 -20.17
CA ARG A 16 -0.27 0.30 -19.75
C ARG A 16 -0.07 1.61 -18.97
N ASP A 17 -0.90 2.60 -19.25
CA ASP A 17 -0.94 3.90 -18.58
C ASP A 17 -1.95 3.96 -17.43
N SER A 18 -2.63 2.85 -17.12
CA SER A 18 -3.51 2.78 -15.96
C SER A 18 -2.70 2.96 -14.68
N THR A 19 -3.23 3.79 -13.78
CA THR A 19 -2.70 4.01 -12.44
C THR A 19 -3.37 3.06 -11.45
N VAL A 20 -2.55 2.30 -10.72
CA VAL A 20 -2.97 1.40 -9.64
C VAL A 20 -2.45 1.95 -8.33
N ILE A 21 -3.33 2.14 -7.36
CA ILE A 21 -2.97 2.58 -6.01
C ILE A 21 -3.24 1.42 -5.05
N ASP A 22 -2.20 0.93 -4.39
CA ASP A 22 -2.26 -0.15 -3.41
C ASP A 22 -2.15 0.42 -1.98
N LEU A 23 -3.25 0.33 -1.24
CA LEU A 23 -3.41 0.91 0.09
C LEU A 23 -3.12 -0.14 1.17
N GLY A 24 -1.84 -0.27 1.53
CA GLY A 24 -1.36 -1.32 2.43
C GLY A 24 -0.48 -2.33 1.70
N ALA A 25 0.54 -1.84 0.99
CA ALA A 25 1.36 -2.62 0.07
C ALA A 25 2.13 -3.77 0.74
N ASN A 26 2.35 -3.73 2.07
CA ASN A 26 3.00 -4.76 2.87
C ASN A 26 4.41 -5.15 2.35
N SER A 27 4.49 -6.12 1.45
CA SER A 27 5.73 -6.58 0.80
C SER A 27 5.89 -6.10 -0.65
N GLY A 28 4.98 -5.25 -1.16
CA GLY A 28 5.00 -4.73 -2.54
C GLY A 28 4.72 -5.78 -3.62
N THR A 29 4.34 -7.01 -3.23
CA THR A 29 4.21 -8.13 -4.18
C THR A 29 3.11 -7.90 -5.20
N PHE A 30 2.01 -7.27 -4.79
CA PHE A 30 0.91 -6.95 -5.69
C PHE A 30 1.33 -5.95 -6.77
N CYS A 31 1.77 -4.76 -6.39
CA CYS A 31 2.14 -3.72 -7.33
C CYS A 31 3.36 -4.08 -8.19
N ARG A 32 4.36 -4.80 -7.66
CA ARG A 32 5.42 -5.39 -8.49
C ARG A 32 4.87 -6.29 -9.59
N LEU A 33 3.96 -7.21 -9.26
CA LEU A 33 3.37 -8.12 -10.25
C LEU A 33 2.44 -7.39 -11.24
N MET A 34 1.69 -6.38 -10.78
CA MET A 34 0.88 -5.52 -11.65
C MET A 34 1.75 -4.77 -12.65
N SER A 35 2.82 -4.14 -12.19
CA SER A 35 3.80 -3.46 -13.02
C SER A 35 4.46 -4.42 -14.03
N GLN A 36 4.82 -5.63 -13.63
CA GLN A 36 5.48 -6.59 -14.53
C GLN A 36 4.53 -7.23 -15.56
N LYS A 37 3.30 -7.57 -15.17
CA LYS A 37 2.37 -8.36 -16.00
C LYS A 37 1.37 -7.51 -16.79
N CYS A 38 1.06 -6.32 -16.29
CA CYS A 38 0.09 -5.40 -16.87
C CYS A 38 0.73 -4.07 -17.29
N GLU A 39 2.01 -3.86 -16.98
CA GLU A 39 2.77 -2.64 -17.30
C GLU A 39 2.20 -1.35 -16.70
N CYS A 40 1.27 -1.46 -15.75
CA CYS A 40 0.62 -0.33 -15.09
C CYS A 40 1.61 0.51 -14.28
N ILE A 41 1.24 1.77 -14.05
CA ILE A 41 1.91 2.67 -13.10
C ILE A 41 1.35 2.38 -11.72
N CYS A 42 2.20 1.96 -10.79
CA CYS A 42 1.78 1.52 -9.46
C CYS A 42 2.27 2.48 -8.39
N TYR A 43 1.39 2.85 -7.47
CA TYR A 43 1.70 3.57 -6.24
C TYR A 43 1.49 2.61 -5.06
N GLU A 44 2.58 2.30 -4.36
CA GLU A 44 2.57 1.40 -3.21
C GLU A 44 2.56 2.21 -1.92
N VAL A 45 1.46 2.20 -1.18
CA VAL A 45 1.36 2.91 0.10
C VAL A 45 1.57 1.93 1.23
N GLU A 46 2.66 2.11 2.00
CA GLU A 46 2.95 1.29 3.18
C GLU A 46 3.32 2.19 4.36
N ARG A 47 2.53 2.09 5.42
CA ARG A 47 2.66 2.92 6.62
C ARG A 47 3.75 2.47 7.58
N ASN A 48 4.06 1.17 7.63
CA ASN A 48 5.09 0.63 8.51
C ASN A 48 6.50 0.88 7.91
N PRO A 49 7.37 1.68 8.55
CA PRO A 49 8.70 2.00 8.03
C PRO A 49 9.59 0.79 7.80
N ASP A 50 9.53 -0.23 8.67
CA ASP A 50 10.33 -1.45 8.55
C ASP A 50 9.94 -2.30 7.33
N ARG A 51 8.69 -2.18 6.89
CA ARG A 51 8.19 -2.81 5.67
C ARG A 51 8.56 -1.99 4.45
N PHE A 52 8.32 -0.68 4.54
CA PHE A 52 8.64 0.25 3.48
C PHE A 52 10.12 0.19 3.10
N ALA A 53 11.02 0.07 4.08
CA ALA A 53 12.46 -0.06 3.84
C ALA A 53 12.86 -1.30 3.03
N ARG A 54 11.94 -2.27 2.87
CA ARG A 54 12.13 -3.49 2.06
C ARG A 54 11.47 -3.40 0.69
N LEU A 55 10.77 -2.31 0.40
CA LEU A 55 10.19 -2.06 -0.92
C LEU A 55 11.29 -1.56 -1.84
N ASP A 56 11.71 -2.40 -2.78
CA ASP A 56 12.61 -1.98 -3.85
C ASP A 56 11.81 -1.24 -4.92
N GLY A 57 12.05 0.07 -5.04
CA GLY A 57 11.47 0.88 -6.10
C GLY A 57 11.81 0.30 -7.48
N MET A 58 10.82 0.25 -8.37
CA MET A 58 11.00 -0.16 -9.77
C MET A 58 10.56 0.98 -10.69
N ALA A 59 10.96 0.93 -11.96
CA ALA A 59 10.67 2.00 -12.93
C ALA A 59 9.19 2.44 -13.02
N ARG A 60 8.24 1.55 -12.69
CA ARG A 60 6.79 1.81 -12.69
C ARG A 60 6.13 1.56 -11.33
N VAL A 61 6.91 1.50 -10.26
CA VAL A 61 6.43 1.33 -8.88
C VAL A 61 6.98 2.45 -8.02
N LYS A 62 6.08 3.28 -7.51
CA LYS A 62 6.38 4.43 -6.66
C LYS A 62 5.95 4.12 -5.22
N PRO A 63 6.88 3.75 -4.33
CA PRO A 63 6.53 3.48 -2.94
C PRO A 63 6.36 4.81 -2.17
N SER A 64 5.45 4.84 -1.18
CA SER A 64 5.23 5.96 -0.26
C SER A 64 5.11 5.46 1.18
N ASN A 65 5.94 5.98 2.09
CA ASN A 65 5.89 5.62 3.51
C ASN A 65 4.89 6.48 4.28
N LEU A 66 3.61 6.19 4.10
CA LEU A 66 2.52 6.90 4.77
C LEU A 66 1.29 6.00 4.84
N ALA A 67 0.27 6.46 5.55
CA ALA A 67 -1.06 5.88 5.52
C ALA A 67 -2.05 6.79 4.80
N ILE A 68 -3.02 6.19 4.12
CA ILE A 68 -4.22 6.91 3.69
C ILE A 68 -5.25 6.84 4.81
N ALA A 69 -5.74 8.01 5.23
CA ALA A 69 -6.69 8.19 6.32
C ALA A 69 -7.72 9.29 5.99
N ASP A 70 -8.66 9.52 6.90
CA ASP A 70 -9.67 10.59 6.82
C ASP A 70 -9.10 11.99 7.12
N ARG A 71 -7.87 12.05 7.66
CA ARG A 71 -7.18 13.29 8.05
C ARG A 71 -5.69 13.22 7.78
N ALA A 72 -5.08 14.40 7.64
CA ALA A 72 -3.64 14.54 7.56
C ALA A 72 -3.01 14.66 8.96
N GLY A 73 -1.73 14.29 9.06
CA GLY A 73 -0.93 14.45 10.28
C GLY A 73 -0.27 13.14 10.70
N THR A 74 0.15 13.07 11.96
CA THR A 74 0.71 11.84 12.52
C THR A 74 -0.37 11.06 13.26
N MET A 75 -0.45 9.76 13.02
CA MET A 75 -1.42 8.87 13.65
C MET A 75 -0.73 7.69 14.32
N SER A 76 -1.24 7.31 15.50
CA SER A 76 -0.87 6.07 16.18
C SER A 76 -1.34 4.87 15.39
N PHE A 77 -0.42 3.96 15.09
CA PHE A 77 -0.68 2.75 14.33
C PHE A 77 -0.24 1.52 15.12
N PHE A 78 -1.16 0.58 15.32
CA PHE A 78 -0.94 -0.61 16.14
C PHE A 78 -0.54 -1.79 15.26
N VAL A 79 0.70 -2.25 15.45
CA VAL A 79 1.29 -3.35 14.70
C VAL A 79 0.96 -4.67 15.39
N ALA A 80 0.29 -5.56 14.67
CA ALA A 80 -0.04 -6.91 15.14
C ALA A 80 1.02 -7.94 14.71
N ALA A 81 1.03 -9.10 15.38
CA ALA A 81 1.87 -10.23 14.96
C ALA A 81 1.52 -10.69 13.54
N ASN A 82 0.22 -10.78 13.25
CA ASN A 82 -0.26 -10.91 11.90
C ASN A 82 -0.10 -9.58 11.16
N ARG A 83 0.72 -9.63 10.11
CA ARG A 83 1.14 -8.49 9.29
C ARG A 83 -0.03 -7.79 8.61
N GLU A 84 -1.07 -8.53 8.29
CA GLU A 84 -2.28 -8.05 7.62
C GLU A 84 -3.33 -7.54 8.61
N ALA A 85 -3.16 -7.80 9.91
CA ALA A 85 -4.12 -7.43 10.97
C ALA A 85 -3.78 -6.12 11.69
N SER A 86 -2.70 -5.43 11.29
CA SER A 86 -2.30 -4.17 11.92
C SER A 86 -3.30 -3.06 11.60
N SER A 87 -3.65 -2.20 12.57
CA SER A 87 -4.74 -1.23 12.39
C SER A 87 -4.55 0.08 13.16
N PHE A 88 -5.38 1.09 12.86
CA PHE A 88 -5.43 2.34 13.64
C PHE A 88 -6.20 2.22 14.96
N VAL A 89 -6.84 1.07 15.19
CA VAL A 89 -7.55 0.74 16.41
C VAL A 89 -6.73 -0.30 17.17
N ARG A 90 -6.53 -0.08 18.47
CA ARG A 90 -5.87 -1.08 19.31
C ARG A 90 -6.77 -2.30 19.46
N THR A 91 -6.21 -3.46 19.16
CA THR A 91 -6.88 -4.77 19.31
C THR A 91 -6.12 -5.63 20.32
N SER A 92 -6.72 -6.74 20.75
CA SER A 92 -6.03 -7.75 21.58
C SER A 92 -4.81 -8.37 20.89
N GLU A 93 -4.73 -8.31 19.56
CA GLU A 93 -3.61 -8.84 18.77
C GLU A 93 -2.50 -7.79 18.51
N SER A 94 -2.67 -6.57 19.02
CA SER A 94 -1.70 -5.49 18.84
C SER A 94 -0.48 -5.71 19.73
N ASN A 95 0.70 -5.86 19.12
CA ASN A 95 1.96 -6.09 19.82
C ASN A 95 2.60 -4.78 20.31
N HIS A 96 2.68 -3.78 19.42
CA HIS A 96 3.30 -2.48 19.73
C HIS A 96 2.67 -1.37 18.89
N GLU A 97 2.97 -0.13 19.24
CA GLU A 97 2.48 1.08 18.58
C GLU A 97 3.64 1.79 17.88
N ILE A 98 3.38 2.30 16.67
CA ILE A 98 4.29 3.18 15.93
C ILE A 98 3.56 4.45 15.51
N GLN A 99 4.31 5.52 15.27
CA GLN A 99 3.78 6.77 14.72
C GLN A 99 3.97 6.78 13.21
N VAL A 100 2.89 7.00 12.46
CA VAL A 100 2.94 7.03 10.99
C VAL A 100 2.38 8.34 10.47
N ALA A 101 3.00 8.87 9.41
CA ALA A 101 2.42 9.96 8.65
C ALA A 101 1.15 9.48 7.94
N ALA A 102 0.11 10.30 7.96
CA ALA A 102 -1.16 10.04 7.34
C ALA A 102 -1.58 11.22 6.46
N VAL A 103 -2.20 10.91 5.32
CA VAL A 103 -2.77 11.90 4.38
C VAL A 103 -4.13 11.41 3.89
N ARG A 104 -4.94 12.33 3.38
CA ARG A 104 -6.18 11.96 2.70
C ARG A 104 -5.93 11.47 1.28
N LEU A 105 -6.80 10.59 0.80
CA LEU A 105 -6.68 10.02 -0.55
C LEU A 105 -6.71 11.10 -1.64
N ASP A 106 -7.58 12.09 -1.52
CA ASP A 106 -7.71 13.18 -2.49
C ASP A 106 -6.44 14.02 -2.61
N VAL A 107 -5.75 14.24 -1.49
CA VAL A 107 -4.43 14.90 -1.47
C VAL A 107 -3.36 14.02 -2.12
N PHE A 108 -3.35 12.72 -1.78
CA PHE A 108 -2.39 11.77 -2.36
C PHE A 108 -2.51 11.66 -3.88
N THR A 109 -3.73 11.76 -4.43
CA THR A 109 -3.95 11.64 -5.88
C THR A 109 -3.53 12.85 -6.71
N GLN A 110 -3.06 13.94 -6.09
CA GLN A 110 -2.63 15.16 -6.78
C GLN A 110 -1.12 15.18 -7.13
N GLN A 111 -0.43 14.05 -6.97
CA GLN A 111 1.02 13.90 -7.17
C GLN A 111 1.45 13.67 -8.62
#